data_AF-A0A3D3UMW2-F1
#
_entry.id   AF-A0A3D3UMW2-F1
#
_cell.length_a   1.000
_cell.length_b   1.000
_cell.length_c   1.000
_cell.angle_alpha   90.00
_cell.angle_beta   90.00
_cell.angle_gamma   90.00
#
_symmetry.space_group_name_H-M   'P 1'
#
loop_
_entity.id
_entity.type
_entity.pdbx_description
1 polymer ?
#
loop_
_entity_poly.entity_id
_entity_poly.type
_entity_poly.pdbx_seq_one_letter_code
_entity_poly.pdbx_strand_id
1 'polypeptide(L)'
;MDYTYLAKLSTRQKLWFIASVAAGLLIIALGILFEPDRPSQAGSEFTISMGIREIAPKLGVTGKGLARELALPLETPKRKPLNELGISQEQLDHAVAHILSHRLTGLKYYLFAAIVLFGLVYLTCLGRPDNANISERKLWYPRIPYIACLLAAVVVCGFVLGKAPNPMEGIVKVFKSMVGLYPSVISKLLALVFFVVLAVIGNKLICGWACPFGALQELVYSLPLLRKMKRWKTPFWLTNTIRGGLFFVMLLFLFGIVGGRKGFVIYHYLNPFNLFSLDFDHWLMLVTVVVFLILALLIYRPFCYLICPFGFLSWIVERVSLTRVKIDHEKCTECGLCIEACPSQAAKGIVADKLFAADCFSCARCLNVCPQDAIRYGSVFSKTSCAIPQRRRTSKK
;
A
#
# COMPACT_ATOMS: atom_id res chain seq x y z
N MET A 1 11.08 36.16 12.08
CA MET A 1 10.62 35.16 13.07
C MET A 1 10.78 33.79 12.44
N ASP A 2 11.78 33.03 12.90
CA ASP A 2 12.09 31.70 12.37
C ASP A 2 11.02 30.68 12.76
N TYR A 3 10.02 30.54 11.90
CA TYR A 3 8.93 29.57 12.05
C TYR A 3 9.37 28.18 11.58
N THR A 4 10.40 27.61 12.20
CA THR A 4 10.80 26.23 11.90
C THR A 4 9.91 25.26 12.69
N TYR A 5 9.20 24.37 11.98
CA TYR A 5 8.37 23.30 12.58
C TYR A 5 9.12 22.54 13.69
N LEU A 6 10.39 22.22 13.46
CA LEU A 6 11.24 21.49 14.41
C LEU A 6 11.49 22.25 15.72
N ALA A 7 11.59 23.59 15.68
CA ALA A 7 11.79 24.39 16.89
C ALA A 7 10.56 24.36 17.81
N LYS A 8 9.37 24.09 17.26
CA LYS A 8 8.11 24.06 18.02
C LYS A 8 7.77 22.71 18.60
N LEU A 9 8.53 21.66 18.26
CA LEU A 9 8.35 20.36 18.87
C LEU A 9 8.70 20.43 20.36
N SER A 10 7.85 19.87 21.21
CA SER A 10 8.18 19.68 22.63
C SER A 10 9.33 18.69 22.80
N THR A 11 9.94 18.65 23.98
CA THR A 11 10.94 17.62 24.32
C THR A 11 10.40 16.21 24.10
N ARG A 12 9.12 15.98 24.42
CA ARG A 12 8.44 14.69 24.19
C ARG A 12 8.34 14.37 22.70
N GLN A 13 7.98 15.34 21.88
CA GLN A 13 7.87 15.13 20.43
C GLN A 13 9.23 14.92 19.76
N LYS A 14 10.26 15.63 20.21
CA LYS A 14 11.64 15.39 19.77
C LYS A 14 12.09 13.97 20.12
N LEU A 15 11.76 13.49 21.32
CA LEU A 15 12.01 12.11 21.72
C LEU A 15 11.26 11.11 20.84
N TRP A 16 9.97 11.35 20.52
CA TRP A 16 9.21 10.52 19.58
C TRP A 16 9.83 10.49 18.19
N PHE A 17 10.31 11.63 17.70
CA PHE A 17 10.98 11.72 16.40
C PHE A 17 12.23 10.84 16.38
N ILE A 18 13.14 11.03 17.35
CA ILE A 18 14.37 10.25 17.46
C ILE A 18 14.06 8.76 17.65
N ALA A 19 13.14 8.43 18.55
CA ALA A 19 12.72 7.05 18.81
C ALA A 19 12.12 6.38 17.57
N SER A 20 11.33 7.10 16.77
CA SER A 20 10.74 6.54 15.54
C SER A 20 11.79 6.25 14.46
N VAL A 21 12.80 7.11 14.33
CA VAL A 21 13.93 6.89 13.41
C VAL A 21 14.77 5.72 13.89
N ALA A 22 15.12 5.67 15.18
CA ALA A 22 15.87 4.57 15.78
C ALA A 22 15.13 3.22 15.66
N ALA A 23 13.82 3.20 15.92
CA ALA A 23 12.99 2.02 15.75
C ALA A 23 12.91 1.58 14.29
N GLY A 24 12.78 2.52 13.35
CA GLY A 24 12.82 2.23 11.92
C GLY A 24 14.15 1.60 11.48
N LEU A 25 15.28 2.16 11.92
CA LEU A 25 16.60 1.60 11.65
C LEU A 25 16.79 0.22 12.29
N LEU A 26 16.30 0.02 13.51
CA LEU A 26 16.34 -1.28 14.19
C LEU A 26 15.52 -2.33 13.44
N ILE A 27 14.30 -1.99 12.98
CA ILE A 27 13.46 -2.87 12.17
C ILE A 27 14.20 -3.29 10.90
N ILE A 28 14.87 -2.35 10.23
CA ILE A 28 15.66 -2.65 9.02
C ILE A 28 16.87 -3.52 9.35
N ALA A 29 17.61 -3.22 10.42
CA ALA A 29 18.75 -4.00 10.87
C ALA A 29 18.37 -5.44 11.21
N LEU A 30 17.26 -5.65 11.92
CA LEU A 30 16.69 -6.97 12.18
C LEU A 30 16.32 -7.67 10.87
N GLY A 31 15.74 -6.96 9.91
CA GLY A 31 15.45 -7.51 8.58
C GLY A 31 16.70 -7.99 7.84
N ILE A 32 17.83 -7.32 7.99
CA ILE A 32 19.13 -7.74 7.43
C ILE A 32 19.68 -8.95 8.18
N LEU A 33 19.60 -8.97 9.51
CA LEU A 33 20.11 -10.06 10.35
C LEU A 33 19.32 -11.37 10.19
N PHE A 34 18.00 -11.27 9.99
CA PHE A 34 17.12 -12.43 9.79
C PHE A 34 16.94 -12.79 8.31
N GLU A 35 17.66 -12.14 7.39
CA GLU A 35 17.61 -12.48 5.98
C GLU A 35 18.30 -13.84 5.78
N PRO A 36 17.60 -14.88 5.30
CA PRO A 36 18.23 -16.17 5.05
C PRO A 36 19.29 -16.03 3.95
N ASP A 37 20.39 -16.78 4.08
CA ASP A 37 21.48 -16.78 3.11
C ASP A 37 20.95 -17.02 1.69
N ARG A 38 21.38 -16.16 0.76
CA ARG A 38 21.06 -16.34 -0.67
C ARG A 38 21.70 -17.64 -1.12
N PRO A 39 20.96 -18.63 -1.64
CA PRO A 39 21.60 -19.70 -2.38
C PRO A 39 22.39 -19.05 -3.52
N SER A 40 23.68 -19.34 -3.59
CA SER A 40 24.55 -18.92 -4.69
C SER A 40 23.89 -19.29 -6.02
N GLN A 41 24.04 -18.43 -7.03
CA GLN A 41 23.41 -18.58 -8.35
C GLN A 41 23.50 -20.03 -8.81
N ALA A 42 22.33 -20.68 -8.96
CA ALA A 42 22.17 -22.06 -9.38
C ALA A 42 22.48 -22.28 -10.87
N GLY A 43 23.50 -21.60 -11.41
CA GLY A 43 24.07 -21.90 -12.71
C GLY A 43 24.90 -23.17 -12.62
N SER A 44 24.23 -24.33 -12.61
CA SER A 44 24.73 -25.68 -12.97
C SER A 44 23.88 -26.81 -12.37
N GLU A 45 22.96 -26.53 -11.43
CA GLU A 45 22.23 -27.61 -10.73
C GLU A 45 21.06 -28.21 -11.52
N PHE A 46 20.44 -27.43 -12.43
CA PHE A 46 19.25 -27.86 -13.16
C PHE A 46 19.55 -28.04 -14.65
N THR A 47 19.21 -29.21 -15.18
CA THR A 47 19.43 -29.56 -16.59
C THR A 47 18.13 -29.98 -17.25
N ILE A 48 18.03 -29.80 -18.58
CA ILE A 48 16.85 -30.18 -19.37
C ILE A 48 16.54 -31.68 -19.41
N SER A 49 17.45 -32.54 -18.92
CA SER A 49 17.21 -33.97 -18.72
C SER A 49 16.32 -34.25 -17.51
N MET A 50 16.20 -33.31 -16.57
CA MET A 50 15.33 -33.43 -15.41
C MET A 50 13.87 -33.11 -15.76
N GLY A 51 12.94 -33.77 -15.09
CA GLY A 51 11.52 -33.45 -15.20
C GLY A 51 11.07 -32.31 -14.27
N ILE A 52 9.92 -31.70 -14.58
CA ILE A 52 9.29 -30.65 -13.75
C ILE A 52 9.10 -31.11 -12.29
N ARG A 53 8.80 -32.40 -12.07
CA ARG A 53 8.61 -32.98 -10.73
C ARG A 53 9.87 -32.93 -9.88
N GLU A 54 11.04 -32.96 -10.49
CA GLU A 54 12.33 -32.95 -9.80
C GLU A 54 12.82 -31.53 -9.54
N ILE A 55 12.63 -30.63 -10.52
CA ILE A 55 13.07 -29.24 -10.44
C ILE A 55 12.17 -28.42 -9.51
N ALA A 56 10.84 -28.55 -9.65
CA ALA A 56 9.90 -27.66 -8.96
C ALA A 56 10.02 -27.67 -7.42
N PRO A 57 10.14 -28.83 -6.74
CA PRO A 57 10.32 -28.87 -5.28
C PRO A 57 11.62 -28.20 -4.82
N LYS A 58 12.73 -28.41 -5.55
CA LYS A 58 14.03 -27.79 -5.25
C LYS A 58 13.97 -26.26 -5.34
N LEU A 59 13.21 -25.74 -6.30
CA LEU A 59 12.95 -24.30 -6.42
C LEU A 59 11.92 -23.78 -5.41
N GLY A 60 11.21 -24.65 -4.68
CA GLY A 60 10.14 -24.28 -3.75
C GLY A 60 8.84 -23.84 -4.45
N VAL A 61 8.61 -24.29 -5.69
CA VAL A 61 7.41 -23.98 -6.49
C VAL A 61 6.60 -25.25 -6.79
N THR A 62 5.34 -25.12 -7.21
CA THR A 62 4.59 -26.29 -7.70
C THR A 62 5.06 -26.67 -9.09
N GLY A 63 4.89 -27.94 -9.45
CA GLY A 63 5.07 -28.36 -10.85
C GLY A 63 4.16 -27.61 -11.83
N LYS A 64 2.96 -27.19 -11.40
CA LYS A 64 2.09 -26.31 -12.22
C LYS A 64 2.66 -24.89 -12.35
N GLY A 65 3.30 -24.37 -11.30
CA GLY A 65 3.98 -23.09 -11.30
C GLY A 65 5.17 -23.09 -12.25
N LEU A 66 6.05 -24.09 -12.14
CA LEU A 66 7.18 -24.23 -13.06
C LEU A 66 6.72 -24.46 -14.51
N ALA A 67 5.69 -25.29 -14.74
CA ALA A 67 5.11 -25.48 -16.08
C ALA A 67 4.64 -24.15 -16.68
N ARG A 68 3.98 -23.29 -15.89
CA ARG A 68 3.54 -21.98 -16.34
C ARG A 68 4.70 -21.04 -16.68
N GLU A 69 5.75 -21.02 -15.86
CA GLU A 69 6.96 -20.21 -16.12
C GLU A 69 7.67 -20.66 -17.40
N LEU A 70 7.62 -21.96 -17.70
CA LEU A 70 8.12 -22.55 -18.94
C LEU A 70 7.12 -22.43 -20.11
N ALA A 71 6.02 -21.69 -19.95
CA ALA A 71 4.94 -21.55 -20.93
C ALA A 71 4.31 -22.88 -21.41
N LEU A 72 4.36 -23.93 -20.59
CA LEU A 72 3.77 -25.24 -20.87
C LEU A 72 2.31 -25.32 -20.38
N PRO A 73 1.45 -26.14 -21.03
CA PRO A 73 0.12 -26.46 -20.52
C PRO A 73 0.14 -26.98 -19.08
N LEU A 74 -0.84 -26.62 -18.25
CA LEU A 74 -0.88 -27.01 -16.83
C LEU A 74 -1.04 -28.52 -16.60
N GLU A 75 -1.53 -29.25 -17.61
CA GLU A 75 -1.70 -30.72 -17.59
C GLU A 75 -0.49 -31.47 -18.14
N THR A 76 0.59 -30.78 -18.48
CA THR A 76 1.80 -31.39 -19.04
C THR A 76 2.36 -32.48 -18.11
N PRO A 77 2.79 -33.63 -18.64
CA PRO A 77 3.38 -34.70 -17.85
C PRO A 77 4.61 -34.22 -17.07
N LYS A 78 4.53 -34.21 -15.73
CA LYS A 78 5.58 -33.63 -14.87
C LYS A 78 6.83 -34.50 -14.73
N ARG A 79 6.77 -35.77 -15.14
CA ARG A 79 7.89 -36.72 -15.08
C ARG A 79 8.71 -36.74 -16.36
N LYS A 80 8.20 -36.18 -17.46
CA LYS A 80 8.94 -36.15 -18.72
C LYS A 80 10.12 -35.17 -18.61
N PRO A 81 11.28 -35.54 -19.17
CA PRO A 81 12.39 -34.62 -19.37
C PRO A 81 11.94 -33.34 -20.09
N LEU A 82 12.52 -32.20 -19.74
CA LEU A 82 12.15 -30.91 -20.33
C LEU A 82 12.53 -30.80 -21.81
N ASN A 83 13.60 -31.47 -22.25
CA ASN A 83 13.99 -31.53 -23.67
C ASN A 83 12.91 -32.21 -24.54
N GLU A 84 12.24 -33.26 -24.06
CA GLU A 84 11.11 -33.90 -24.74
C GLU A 84 9.87 -33.01 -24.81
N LEU A 85 9.80 -32.00 -23.96
CA LEU A 85 8.71 -31.01 -23.92
C LEU A 85 9.04 -29.76 -24.76
N GLY A 86 10.14 -29.78 -25.52
CA GLY A 86 10.55 -28.68 -26.39
C GLY A 86 11.15 -27.48 -25.65
N ILE A 87 11.59 -27.66 -24.40
CA ILE A 87 12.20 -26.61 -23.60
C ILE A 87 13.71 -26.64 -23.78
N SER A 88 14.29 -25.50 -24.16
CA SER A 88 15.74 -25.29 -24.24
C SER A 88 16.34 -25.01 -22.86
N GLN A 89 17.65 -25.26 -22.71
CA GLN A 89 18.36 -24.94 -21.46
C GLN A 89 18.28 -23.44 -21.14
N GLU A 90 18.34 -22.57 -22.16
CA GLU A 90 18.19 -21.12 -21.98
C GLU A 90 16.82 -20.73 -21.40
N GLN A 91 15.73 -21.34 -21.88
CA GLN A 91 14.39 -21.13 -21.32
C GLN A 91 14.27 -21.64 -19.89
N LEU A 92 14.90 -22.78 -19.58
CA LEU A 92 14.95 -23.31 -18.21
C LEU A 92 15.74 -22.38 -17.29
N ASP A 93 16.92 -21.93 -17.71
CA ASP A 93 17.78 -21.04 -16.93
C ASP A 93 17.10 -19.70 -16.71
N HIS A 94 16.41 -19.15 -17.72
CA HIS A 94 15.60 -17.94 -17.59
C HIS A 94 14.44 -18.15 -16.60
N ALA A 95 13.70 -19.25 -16.68
CA ALA A 95 12.61 -19.56 -15.76
C ALA A 95 13.12 -19.77 -14.31
N VAL A 96 14.24 -20.46 -14.12
CA VAL A 96 14.90 -20.66 -12.83
C VAL A 96 15.36 -19.33 -12.25
N ALA A 97 16.08 -18.52 -13.05
CA ALA A 97 16.55 -17.20 -12.65
C ALA A 97 15.37 -16.29 -12.29
N HIS A 98 14.29 -16.32 -13.08
CA HIS A 98 13.05 -15.59 -12.80
C HIS A 98 12.42 -16.03 -11.46
N ILE A 99 12.27 -17.34 -11.22
CA ILE A 99 11.72 -17.88 -9.97
C ILE A 99 12.59 -17.49 -8.76
N LEU A 100 13.91 -17.61 -8.89
CA LEU A 100 14.85 -17.29 -7.81
C LEU A 100 14.93 -15.78 -7.54
N SER A 101 14.81 -14.94 -8.58
CA SER A 101 14.73 -13.49 -8.44
C SER A 101 13.49 -13.04 -7.65
N HIS A 102 12.43 -13.87 -7.66
CA HIS A 102 11.19 -13.66 -6.89
C HIS A 102 11.18 -14.31 -5.50
N ARG A 103 12.25 -15.00 -5.06
CA ARG A 103 12.30 -15.52 -3.68
C ARG A 103 12.16 -14.37 -2.69
N LEU A 104 11.26 -14.56 -1.73
CA LEU A 104 10.88 -13.56 -0.74
C LEU A 104 12.09 -13.14 0.07
N THR A 105 12.63 -11.96 -0.23
CA THR A 105 13.53 -11.27 0.69
C THR A 105 12.67 -10.74 1.84
N GLY A 106 12.91 -11.23 3.05
CA GLY A 106 12.16 -10.84 4.25
C GLY A 106 12.25 -9.34 4.51
N LEU A 107 13.44 -8.77 4.29
CA LEU A 107 13.79 -7.35 4.40
C LEU A 107 12.77 -6.41 3.77
N LYS A 108 12.13 -6.83 2.68
CA LYS A 108 11.11 -6.04 1.98
C LYS A 108 9.95 -5.68 2.90
N TYR A 109 9.51 -6.60 3.76
CA TYR A 109 8.42 -6.37 4.72
C TYR A 109 8.85 -5.52 5.91
N TYR A 110 10.12 -5.63 6.34
CA TYR A 110 10.69 -4.80 7.40
C TYR A 110 10.78 -3.33 6.97
N LEU A 111 11.30 -3.05 5.77
CA LEU A 111 11.32 -1.71 5.19
C LEU A 111 9.91 -1.12 5.09
N PHE A 112 8.96 -1.92 4.62
CA PHE A 112 7.57 -1.52 4.52
C PHE A 112 6.97 -1.17 5.89
N ALA A 113 7.22 -2.00 6.91
CA ALA A 113 6.77 -1.76 8.28
C ALA A 113 7.39 -0.49 8.88
N ALA A 114 8.68 -0.22 8.63
CA ALA A 114 9.36 0.98 9.10
C ALA A 114 8.73 2.26 8.55
N ILE A 115 8.41 2.30 7.25
CA ILE A 115 7.75 3.46 6.63
C ILE A 115 6.33 3.66 7.18
N VAL A 116 5.57 2.57 7.34
CA VAL A 116 4.23 2.61 7.94
C VAL A 116 4.29 3.11 9.38
N LEU A 117 5.25 2.64 10.18
CA LEU A 117 5.46 3.08 11.56
C LEU A 117 5.77 4.58 11.62
N PHE A 118 6.66 5.08 10.77
CA PHE A 118 6.94 6.52 10.71
C PHE A 118 5.68 7.32 10.36
N GLY A 119 4.90 6.87 9.37
CA GLY A 119 3.63 7.50 9.02
C GLY A 119 2.64 7.53 10.19
N LEU A 120 2.54 6.45 10.96
CA LEU A 120 1.71 6.38 12.16
C LEU A 120 2.15 7.41 13.20
N VAL A 121 3.44 7.38 13.59
CA VAL A 121 3.99 8.29 14.61
C VAL A 121 3.89 9.74 14.16
N TYR A 122 4.11 10.01 12.87
CA TYR A 122 3.94 11.35 12.32
C TYR A 122 2.49 11.82 12.47
N LEU A 123 1.53 10.94 12.17
CA LEU A 123 0.12 11.28 12.27
C LEU A 123 -0.38 11.46 13.71
N THR A 124 0.11 10.66 14.65
CA THR A 124 -0.38 10.67 16.04
C THR A 124 0.39 11.60 16.96
N CYS A 125 1.69 11.80 16.72
CA CYS A 125 2.60 12.41 17.69
C CYS A 125 3.34 13.64 17.18
N LEU A 126 3.73 13.68 15.91
CA LEU A 126 4.65 14.72 15.42
C LEU A 126 3.96 15.83 14.63
N GLY A 127 2.90 15.49 13.89
CA GLY A 127 2.34 16.39 12.89
C GLY A 127 1.88 17.74 13.46
N ARG A 128 1.28 17.78 14.65
CA ARG A 128 0.98 19.03 15.35
C ARG A 128 2.02 19.29 16.44
N PRO A 129 2.89 20.31 16.34
CA PRO A 129 3.79 20.67 17.42
C PRO A 129 3.02 21.13 18.67
N ASP A 130 3.39 20.62 19.85
CA ASP A 130 2.69 20.91 21.11
C ASP A 130 2.78 22.40 21.49
N ASN A 131 3.88 23.07 21.13
CA ASN A 131 4.09 24.48 21.41
C ASN A 131 3.53 25.41 20.31
N ALA A 132 2.83 24.87 19.31
CA ALA A 132 2.25 25.67 18.23
C ALA A 132 0.79 26.04 18.52
N ASN A 133 0.47 27.32 18.38
CA ASN A 133 -0.90 27.83 18.51
C ASN A 133 -1.73 27.51 17.26
N ILE A 134 -3.06 27.61 17.38
CA ILE A 134 -4.02 27.39 16.27
C ILE A 134 -3.78 28.39 15.12
N SER A 135 -3.34 29.61 15.42
CA SER A 135 -2.96 30.61 14.41
C SER A 135 -1.81 30.13 13.51
N GLU A 136 -0.99 29.20 14.01
CA GLU A 136 0.21 28.68 13.36
C GLU A 136 -0.03 27.32 12.72
N ARG A 137 -1.30 26.94 12.51
CA ARG A 137 -1.71 25.67 11.88
C ARG A 137 -1.07 25.38 10.52
N LYS A 138 -0.59 26.39 9.80
CA LYS A 138 0.17 26.20 8.55
C LYS A 138 1.49 25.44 8.76
N LEU A 139 2.02 25.46 9.98
CA LEU A 139 3.17 24.69 10.41
C LEU A 139 2.80 23.29 10.90
N TRP A 140 1.51 22.99 11.05
CA TRP A 140 1.05 21.64 11.40
C TRP A 140 1.09 20.78 10.14
N TYR A 141 1.50 19.53 10.31
CA TYR A 141 1.74 18.52 9.29
C TYR A 141 2.36 19.14 8.04
N PRO A 142 3.63 19.62 8.13
CA PRO A 142 4.32 20.13 6.96
C PRO A 142 4.24 19.11 5.82
N ARG A 143 4.06 19.62 4.60
CA ARG A 143 3.97 18.77 3.39
C ARG A 143 5.28 18.02 3.12
N ILE A 144 6.42 18.57 3.54
CA ILE A 144 7.75 18.05 3.20
C ILE A 144 7.98 16.63 3.75
N PRO A 145 7.82 16.33 5.06
CA PRO A 145 7.98 14.96 5.56
C PRO A 145 7.07 13.96 4.86
N TYR A 146 5.83 14.34 4.58
CA TYR A 146 4.91 13.47 3.86
C TYR A 146 5.39 13.18 2.43
N ILE A 147 5.80 14.19 1.67
CA ILE A 147 6.35 14.02 0.31
C ILE A 147 7.64 13.19 0.35
N ALA A 148 8.52 13.39 1.34
CA ALA A 148 9.72 12.59 1.51
C ALA A 148 9.39 11.11 1.73
N CYS A 149 8.38 10.78 2.54
CA CYS A 149 7.90 9.41 2.68
C CYS A 149 7.32 8.85 1.38
N LEU A 150 6.57 9.64 0.61
CA LEU A 150 6.05 9.19 -0.68
C LEU A 150 7.17 8.90 -1.68
N LEU A 151 8.20 9.74 -1.73
CA LEU A 151 9.40 9.52 -2.56
C LEU A 151 10.14 8.27 -2.11
N ALA A 152 10.35 8.09 -0.80
CA ALA A 152 10.95 6.89 -0.24
C ALA A 152 10.13 5.63 -0.57
N ALA A 153 8.80 5.70 -0.50
CA ALA A 153 7.93 4.59 -0.89
C ALA A 153 8.11 4.25 -2.38
N VAL A 154 8.15 5.22 -3.28
CA VAL A 154 8.34 4.97 -4.73
C VAL A 154 9.73 4.43 -5.03
N VAL A 155 10.78 5.06 -4.50
CA VAL A 155 12.17 4.69 -4.81
C VAL A 155 12.53 3.40 -4.11
N VAL A 156 12.34 3.31 -2.80
CA VAL A 156 12.72 2.14 -2.01
C VAL A 156 11.71 1.02 -2.21
N CYS A 157 10.46 1.18 -1.78
CA CYS A 157 9.47 0.10 -1.86
C CYS A 157 9.00 -0.23 -3.28
N GLY A 158 9.19 0.69 -4.24
CA GLY A 158 8.99 0.45 -5.65
C GLY A 158 10.27 -0.06 -6.30
N PHE A 159 11.13 0.84 -6.77
CA PHE A 159 12.25 0.45 -7.66
C PHE A 159 13.35 -0.39 -6.99
N VAL A 160 13.74 -0.11 -5.76
CA VAL A 160 14.81 -0.88 -5.08
C VAL A 160 14.33 -2.28 -4.69
N LEU A 161 13.09 -2.42 -4.19
CA LEU A 161 12.53 -3.73 -3.82
C LEU A 161 11.82 -4.44 -4.99
N GLY A 162 11.60 -3.76 -6.11
CA GLY A 162 10.88 -4.23 -7.29
C GLY A 162 9.37 -4.33 -7.07
N LYS A 163 8.71 -5.27 -7.76
CA LYS A 163 7.24 -5.43 -7.72
C LYS A 163 6.67 -5.94 -6.38
N ALA A 164 7.47 -6.07 -5.31
CA ALA A 164 7.04 -6.51 -3.98
C ALA A 164 7.72 -5.70 -2.86
N PRO A 165 7.05 -5.42 -1.72
CA PRO A 165 5.74 -5.94 -1.31
C PRO A 165 4.57 -5.28 -2.04
N ASN A 166 3.65 -6.09 -2.53
CA ASN A 166 2.50 -5.63 -3.30
C ASN A 166 1.19 -6.04 -2.59
N PRO A 167 0.50 -5.09 -1.93
CA PRO A 167 -0.75 -5.37 -1.23
C PRO A 167 -1.84 -5.94 -2.15
N MET A 168 -1.89 -5.50 -3.43
CA MET A 168 -2.84 -6.01 -4.43
C MET A 168 -2.56 -7.47 -4.77
N GLU A 169 -1.29 -7.86 -4.94
CA GLU A 169 -0.95 -9.27 -5.12
C GLU A 169 -1.18 -10.10 -3.86
N GLY A 170 -1.10 -9.52 -2.66
CA GLY A 170 -1.40 -10.21 -1.40
C GLY A 170 -2.78 -10.86 -1.43
N ILE A 171 -3.83 -10.10 -1.79
CA ILE A 171 -5.18 -10.63 -1.91
C ILE A 171 -5.33 -11.58 -3.11
N VAL A 172 -4.80 -11.20 -4.28
CA VAL A 172 -4.95 -12.00 -5.51
C VAL A 172 -4.24 -13.36 -5.40
N LYS A 173 -3.06 -13.43 -4.78
CA LYS A 173 -2.29 -14.68 -4.60
C LYS A 173 -2.98 -15.66 -3.66
N VAL A 174 -3.72 -15.18 -2.65
CA VAL A 174 -4.55 -16.03 -1.79
C VAL A 174 -5.66 -16.70 -2.59
N PHE A 175 -6.40 -15.96 -3.41
CA PHE A 175 -7.44 -16.58 -4.23
C PHE A 175 -6.87 -17.51 -5.30
N LYS A 176 -5.74 -17.15 -5.92
CA LYS A 176 -5.02 -18.03 -6.86
C LYS A 176 -4.59 -19.35 -6.19
N SER A 177 -4.14 -19.31 -4.93
CA SER A 177 -3.73 -20.52 -4.21
C SER A 177 -4.91 -21.45 -3.91
N MET A 178 -6.12 -20.91 -3.68
CA MET A 178 -7.34 -21.71 -3.51
C MET A 178 -7.70 -22.54 -4.76
N VAL A 179 -7.32 -22.10 -5.96
CA VAL A 179 -7.52 -22.84 -7.23
C VAL A 179 -6.31 -23.72 -7.58
N GLY A 180 -5.35 -23.88 -6.66
CA GLY A 180 -4.18 -24.74 -6.84
C GLY A 180 -3.09 -24.17 -7.75
N LEU A 181 -3.07 -22.84 -7.96
CA LEU A 181 -2.03 -22.18 -8.76
C LEU A 181 -0.72 -21.91 -7.97
N TYR A 182 -0.74 -21.98 -6.64
CA TYR A 182 0.42 -21.79 -5.79
C TYR A 182 0.61 -22.95 -4.80
N PRO A 183 1.86 -23.26 -4.40
CA PRO A 183 2.17 -24.46 -3.59
C PRO A 183 1.65 -24.38 -2.16
N SER A 184 1.66 -23.19 -1.57
CA SER A 184 1.34 -23.00 -0.16
C SER A 184 0.33 -21.86 0.01
N VAL A 185 -0.91 -22.24 0.32
CA VAL A 185 -1.97 -21.28 0.69
C VAL A 185 -1.55 -20.49 1.93
N ILE A 186 -0.94 -21.16 2.91
CA ILE A 186 -0.53 -20.60 4.19
C ILE A 186 0.45 -19.43 4.00
N SER A 187 1.50 -19.57 3.16
CA SER A 187 2.48 -18.50 2.94
C SER A 187 1.86 -17.24 2.35
N LYS A 188 0.90 -17.40 1.43
CA LYS A 188 0.19 -16.27 0.80
C LYS A 188 -0.82 -15.65 1.76
N LEU A 189 -1.46 -16.48 2.58
CA LEU A 189 -2.37 -16.01 3.63
C LEU A 189 -1.63 -15.18 4.67
N LEU A 190 -0.45 -15.62 5.13
CA LEU A 190 0.38 -14.86 6.08
C LEU A 190 0.78 -13.49 5.51
N ALA A 191 1.15 -13.41 4.23
CA ALA A 191 1.43 -12.13 3.58
C ALA A 191 0.20 -11.21 3.52
N LEU A 192 -1.00 -11.76 3.27
CA LEU A 192 -2.24 -10.99 3.32
C LEU A 192 -2.56 -10.52 4.75
N VAL A 193 -2.41 -11.40 5.75
CA VAL A 193 -2.62 -11.09 7.17
C VAL A 193 -1.71 -9.95 7.60
N PHE A 194 -0.44 -9.93 7.19
CA PHE A 194 0.47 -8.81 7.44
C PHE A 194 -0.12 -7.46 6.98
N PHE A 195 -0.60 -7.38 5.73
CA PHE A 195 -1.20 -6.14 5.22
C PHE A 195 -2.53 -5.79 5.90
N VAL A 196 -3.35 -6.79 6.25
CA VAL A 196 -4.61 -6.57 6.97
C VAL A 196 -4.35 -6.05 8.38
N VAL A 197 -3.40 -6.62 9.12
CA VAL A 197 -3.01 -6.16 10.47
C VAL A 197 -2.56 -4.70 10.42
N LEU A 198 -1.69 -4.33 9.47
CA LEU A 198 -1.28 -2.94 9.31
C LEU A 198 -2.46 -2.00 8.96
N ALA A 199 -3.43 -2.46 8.17
CA ALA A 199 -4.66 -1.70 7.88
C ALA A 199 -5.60 -1.57 9.11
N VAL A 200 -5.57 -2.54 10.03
CA VAL A 200 -6.25 -2.46 11.33
C VAL A 200 -5.51 -1.51 12.27
N ILE A 201 -4.19 -1.48 12.29
CA ILE A 201 -3.43 -0.55 13.14
C ILE A 201 -3.75 0.90 12.78
N GLY A 202 -3.80 1.23 11.48
CA GLY A 202 -4.16 2.58 11.02
C GLY A 202 -4.93 2.56 9.70
N ASN A 203 -6.00 3.36 9.64
CA ASN A 203 -6.88 3.40 8.47
C ASN A 203 -6.07 3.75 7.20
N LYS A 204 -6.04 2.80 6.24
CA LYS A 204 -5.31 2.89 4.96
C LYS A 204 -3.90 3.46 5.07
N LEU A 205 -3.23 3.22 6.19
CA LEU A 205 -1.91 3.79 6.47
C LEU A 205 -0.88 3.29 5.44
N ILE A 206 -0.95 2.00 5.11
CA ILE A 206 -0.18 1.39 4.02
C ILE A 206 -0.38 2.16 2.71
N CYS A 207 -1.64 2.33 2.29
CA CYS A 207 -1.95 2.97 1.02
C CYS A 207 -1.49 4.44 1.01
N GLY A 208 -1.63 5.14 2.14
CA GLY A 208 -1.28 6.55 2.28
C GLY A 208 0.22 6.83 2.33
N TRP A 209 1.03 5.91 2.88
CA TRP A 209 2.42 6.17 3.27
C TRP A 209 3.47 5.22 2.70
N ALA A 210 3.13 3.95 2.44
CA ALA A 210 4.12 2.92 2.05
C ALA A 210 3.89 2.29 0.68
N CYS A 211 2.65 2.28 0.17
CA CYS A 211 2.33 1.70 -1.13
C CYS A 211 2.99 2.51 -2.27
N PRO A 212 3.92 1.93 -3.04
CA PRO A 212 4.70 2.68 -4.03
C PRO A 212 3.83 3.23 -5.17
N PHE A 213 2.90 2.43 -5.71
CA PHE A 213 2.02 2.90 -6.79
C PHE A 213 0.98 3.93 -6.31
N GLY A 214 0.53 3.81 -5.06
CA GLY A 214 -0.33 4.82 -4.45
C GLY A 214 0.41 6.14 -4.23
N ALA A 215 1.65 6.05 -3.74
CA ALA A 215 2.53 7.19 -3.54
C ALA A 215 2.86 7.90 -4.86
N LEU A 216 3.16 7.15 -5.91
CA LEU A 216 3.39 7.69 -7.25
C LEU A 216 2.19 8.49 -7.76
N GLN A 217 0.98 7.95 -7.66
CA GLN A 217 -0.25 8.68 -8.05
C GLN A 217 -0.46 9.94 -7.19
N GLU A 218 -0.11 9.92 -5.90
CA GLU A 218 -0.23 11.11 -5.05
C GLU A 218 0.82 12.18 -5.35
N LEU A 219 2.04 11.78 -5.68
CA LEU A 219 3.10 12.68 -6.14
C LEU A 219 2.68 13.37 -7.43
N VAL A 220 2.20 12.60 -8.42
CA VAL A 220 1.64 13.12 -9.68
C VAL A 220 0.49 14.09 -9.41
N TYR A 221 -0.45 13.69 -8.54
CA TYR A 221 -1.57 14.57 -8.14
C TYR A 221 -1.07 15.87 -7.47
N SER A 222 0.01 15.81 -6.70
CA SER A 222 0.55 16.92 -5.91
C SER A 222 1.55 17.80 -6.65
N LEU A 223 1.78 17.59 -7.95
CA LEU A 223 2.68 18.42 -8.76
C LEU A 223 2.29 19.91 -8.70
N PRO A 224 3.20 20.81 -8.31
CA PRO A 224 2.90 22.24 -8.14
C PRO A 224 2.37 22.92 -9.41
N LEU A 225 2.87 22.50 -10.59
CA LEU A 225 2.48 23.05 -11.89
C LEU A 225 0.97 22.85 -12.18
N LEU A 226 0.38 21.82 -11.57
CA LEU A 226 -1.01 21.43 -11.79
C LEU A 226 -1.96 21.98 -10.73
N ARG A 227 -1.50 22.92 -9.90
CA ARG A 227 -2.30 23.49 -8.80
C ARG A 227 -3.49 24.33 -9.30
N LYS A 228 -3.40 24.87 -10.52
CA LYS A 228 -4.46 25.66 -11.17
C LYS A 228 -5.53 24.79 -11.86
N MET A 229 -5.27 23.52 -12.09
CA MET A 229 -6.25 22.64 -12.76
C MET A 229 -7.42 22.29 -11.84
N LYS A 230 -8.63 22.29 -12.40
CA LYS A 230 -9.83 21.85 -11.69
C LYS A 230 -9.75 20.35 -11.42
N ARG A 231 -9.63 19.97 -10.14
CA ARG A 231 -9.58 18.56 -9.70
C ARG A 231 -10.99 17.99 -9.59
N TRP A 232 -11.15 16.72 -9.93
CA TRP A 232 -12.45 16.05 -9.93
C TRP A 232 -12.59 15.12 -8.71
N LYS A 233 -13.69 15.27 -7.98
CA LYS A 233 -14.08 14.38 -6.88
C LYS A 233 -15.12 13.39 -7.41
N THR A 234 -14.67 12.21 -7.80
CA THR A 234 -15.57 11.15 -8.28
C THR A 234 -16.52 10.69 -7.16
N PRO A 235 -17.79 10.43 -7.47
CA PRO A 235 -18.74 9.91 -6.48
C PRO A 235 -18.29 8.54 -5.97
N PHE A 236 -18.20 8.39 -4.65
CA PHE A 236 -17.64 7.19 -4.04
C PHE A 236 -18.45 5.92 -4.33
N TRP A 237 -19.78 6.04 -4.43
CA TRP A 237 -20.63 4.90 -4.76
C TRP A 237 -20.24 4.30 -6.13
N LEU A 238 -19.99 5.13 -7.14
CA LEU A 238 -19.61 4.69 -8.47
C LEU A 238 -18.25 3.98 -8.45
N THR A 239 -17.25 4.61 -7.83
CA THR A 239 -15.90 4.04 -7.80
C THR A 239 -15.87 2.73 -7.01
N ASN A 240 -16.55 2.67 -5.87
CA ASN A 240 -16.62 1.46 -5.06
C ASN A 240 -17.45 0.34 -5.73
N THR A 241 -18.51 0.66 -6.47
CA THR A 241 -19.28 -0.31 -7.27
C THR A 241 -18.43 -0.89 -8.38
N ILE A 242 -17.69 -0.08 -9.14
CA ILE A 242 -16.76 -0.56 -10.18
C ILE A 242 -15.69 -1.45 -9.55
N ARG A 243 -15.08 -0.99 -8.45
CA ARG A 243 -14.00 -1.71 -7.75
C ARG A 243 -14.46 -3.05 -7.18
N GLY A 244 -15.62 -3.06 -6.51
CA GLY A 244 -16.23 -4.28 -5.97
C GLY A 244 -16.70 -5.22 -7.08
N GLY A 245 -17.35 -4.68 -8.12
CA GLY A 245 -17.78 -5.43 -9.30
C GLY A 245 -16.60 -6.12 -9.99
N LEU A 246 -15.49 -5.42 -10.23
CA LEU A 246 -14.27 -6.00 -10.79
C LEU A 246 -13.70 -7.12 -9.91
N PHE A 247 -13.74 -6.95 -8.58
CA PHE A 247 -13.31 -7.98 -7.64
C PHE A 247 -14.18 -9.24 -7.73
N PHE A 248 -15.51 -9.10 -7.80
CA PHE A 248 -16.42 -10.25 -7.97
C PHE A 248 -16.27 -10.90 -9.35
N VAL A 249 -16.16 -10.12 -10.42
CA VAL A 249 -15.91 -10.62 -11.78
C VAL A 249 -14.60 -11.43 -11.81
N MET A 250 -13.54 -10.94 -11.15
CA MET A 250 -12.30 -11.69 -11.01
C MET A 250 -12.54 -13.05 -10.34
N LEU A 251 -13.34 -13.13 -9.27
CA LEU A 251 -13.66 -14.40 -8.61
C LEU A 251 -14.41 -15.35 -9.56
N LEU A 252 -15.41 -14.85 -10.30
CA LEU A 252 -16.19 -15.64 -11.24
C LEU A 252 -15.32 -16.29 -12.33
N PHE A 253 -14.39 -15.52 -12.91
CA PHE A 253 -13.43 -16.04 -13.88
C PHE A 253 -12.42 -17.00 -13.25
N LEU A 254 -11.90 -16.66 -12.06
CA LEU A 254 -10.88 -17.45 -11.39
C LEU A 254 -11.38 -18.87 -11.06
N PHE A 255 -12.61 -19.00 -10.57
CA PHE A 255 -13.23 -20.29 -10.26
C PHE A 255 -13.83 -21.00 -11.48
N GLY A 256 -13.75 -20.40 -12.67
CA GLY A 256 -14.24 -20.98 -13.92
C GLY A 256 -15.77 -20.98 -14.07
N ILE A 257 -16.48 -20.16 -13.27
CA ILE A 257 -17.94 -20.00 -13.37
C ILE A 257 -18.29 -19.28 -14.68
N VAL A 258 -17.42 -18.37 -15.13
CA VAL A 258 -17.56 -17.63 -16.39
C VAL A 258 -16.45 -18.04 -17.35
N GLY A 259 -16.79 -18.44 -18.58
CA GLY A 259 -15.84 -18.75 -19.64
C GLY A 259 -15.19 -20.15 -19.59
N GLY A 260 -15.57 -21.02 -18.65
CA GLY A 260 -15.19 -22.44 -18.60
C GLY A 260 -13.70 -22.74 -18.32
N ARG A 261 -12.85 -21.72 -18.19
CA ARG A 261 -11.40 -21.86 -17.93
C ARG A 261 -11.07 -21.45 -16.50
N LYS A 262 -10.71 -22.41 -15.65
CA LYS A 262 -10.23 -22.14 -14.28
C LYS A 262 -8.87 -21.43 -14.31
N GLY A 263 -8.67 -20.47 -13.41
CA GLY A 263 -7.37 -19.82 -13.22
C GLY A 263 -7.14 -18.53 -14.00
N PHE A 264 -8.15 -18.01 -14.74
CA PHE A 264 -8.04 -16.70 -15.37
C PHE A 264 -8.16 -15.59 -14.33
N VAL A 265 -7.19 -14.66 -14.31
CA VAL A 265 -7.15 -13.56 -13.35
C VAL A 265 -6.89 -12.23 -14.06
N ILE A 266 -7.93 -11.41 -14.16
CA ILE A 266 -7.89 -10.10 -14.82
C ILE A 266 -6.78 -9.20 -14.24
N TYR A 267 -6.60 -9.23 -12.92
CA TYR A 267 -5.59 -8.41 -12.22
C TYR A 267 -4.15 -8.72 -12.60
N HIS A 268 -3.85 -9.85 -13.25
CA HIS A 268 -2.52 -10.09 -13.78
C HIS A 268 -2.20 -9.11 -14.91
N TYR A 269 -3.15 -8.86 -15.81
CA TYR A 269 -2.98 -7.98 -16.96
C TYR A 269 -3.08 -6.49 -16.60
N LEU A 270 -3.70 -6.17 -15.45
CA LEU A 270 -3.90 -4.81 -14.95
C LEU A 270 -2.97 -4.45 -13.79
N ASN A 271 -1.87 -5.19 -13.58
CA ASN A 271 -0.98 -4.96 -12.45
C ASN A 271 0.01 -3.81 -12.72
N PRO A 272 -0.13 -2.65 -12.07
CA PRO A 272 0.76 -1.53 -12.33
C PRO A 272 2.11 -1.65 -11.59
N PHE A 273 2.24 -2.60 -10.65
CA PHE A 273 3.47 -2.77 -9.87
C PHE A 273 4.62 -3.33 -10.70
N ASN A 274 4.31 -3.96 -11.83
CA ASN A 274 5.28 -4.39 -12.84
C ASN A 274 6.15 -3.23 -13.36
N LEU A 275 5.67 -1.98 -13.28
CA LEU A 275 6.46 -0.78 -13.54
C LEU A 275 7.77 -0.74 -12.73
N PHE A 276 7.73 -1.17 -11.47
CA PHE A 276 8.86 -1.02 -10.55
C PHE A 276 9.99 -2.01 -10.80
N SER A 277 9.73 -3.08 -11.56
CA SER A 277 10.74 -4.00 -12.06
C SER A 277 10.97 -3.85 -13.57
N LEU A 278 10.32 -2.86 -14.22
CA LEU A 278 10.33 -2.66 -15.68
C LEU A 278 10.02 -3.95 -16.47
N ASP A 279 9.15 -4.77 -15.91
CA ASP A 279 8.89 -6.14 -16.34
C ASP A 279 7.44 -6.25 -16.84
N PHE A 280 7.23 -5.99 -18.13
CA PHE A 280 5.89 -5.92 -18.73
C PHE A 280 5.60 -7.16 -19.58
N ASP A 281 5.03 -8.20 -18.96
CA ASP A 281 4.62 -9.44 -19.66
C ASP A 281 3.55 -9.17 -20.74
N HIS A 282 2.71 -8.14 -20.53
CA HIS A 282 1.62 -7.79 -21.42
C HIS A 282 1.48 -6.28 -21.59
N TRP A 283 1.21 -5.84 -22.82
CA TRP A 283 1.02 -4.42 -23.18
C TRP A 283 -0.06 -3.73 -22.33
N LEU A 284 -1.08 -4.47 -21.89
CA LEU A 284 -2.17 -3.94 -21.07
C LEU A 284 -1.67 -3.42 -19.71
N MET A 285 -0.58 -3.97 -19.18
CA MET A 285 0.04 -3.48 -17.94
C MET A 285 0.60 -2.06 -18.14
N LEU A 286 1.32 -1.84 -19.24
CA LEU A 286 1.87 -0.52 -19.58
C LEU A 286 0.74 0.49 -19.81
N VAL A 287 -0.30 0.10 -20.56
CA VAL A 287 -1.47 0.96 -20.79
C VAL A 287 -2.17 1.29 -19.48
N THR A 288 -2.31 0.33 -18.56
CA THR A 288 -2.85 0.57 -17.21
C THR A 288 -2.01 1.61 -16.48
N VAL A 289 -0.68 1.46 -16.45
CA VAL A 289 0.21 2.45 -15.80
C VAL A 289 0.01 3.84 -16.40
N VAL A 290 0.13 3.97 -17.72
CA VAL A 290 0.05 5.27 -18.41
C VAL A 290 -1.31 5.93 -18.19
N VAL A 291 -2.41 5.21 -18.42
CA VAL A 291 -3.76 5.74 -18.26
C VAL A 291 -4.02 6.19 -16.83
N PHE A 292 -3.64 5.39 -15.82
CA PHE A 292 -3.89 5.75 -14.43
C PHE A 292 -2.98 6.86 -13.90
N LEU A 293 -1.76 7.01 -14.43
CA LEU A 293 -0.91 8.16 -14.10
C LEU A 293 -1.42 9.45 -14.75
N ILE A 294 -1.90 9.39 -15.99
CA ILE A 294 -2.55 10.54 -16.65
C ILE A 294 -3.82 10.93 -15.87
N LEU A 295 -4.67 9.95 -15.52
CA LEU A 295 -5.86 10.22 -14.71
C LEU A 295 -5.50 10.77 -13.32
N ALA A 296 -4.35 10.38 -12.75
CA ALA A 296 -3.90 10.89 -11.45
C ALA A 296 -3.58 12.40 -11.46
N LEU A 297 -3.41 13.00 -12.64
CA LEU A 297 -3.30 14.46 -12.80
C LEU A 297 -4.62 15.17 -12.43
N LEU A 298 -5.77 14.53 -12.57
CA LEU A 298 -7.09 15.14 -12.37
C LEU A 298 -7.86 14.55 -11.19
N ILE A 299 -7.70 13.24 -10.98
CA ILE A 299 -8.41 12.45 -9.98
C ILE A 299 -7.39 11.99 -8.93
N TYR A 300 -7.76 12.04 -7.66
CA TYR A 300 -6.89 11.56 -6.60
C TYR A 300 -6.83 10.03 -6.58
N ARG A 301 -5.66 9.44 -6.81
CA ARG A 301 -5.39 7.97 -6.71
C ARG A 301 -6.41 7.08 -7.47
N PRO A 302 -6.64 7.32 -8.78
CA PRO A 302 -7.70 6.67 -9.55
C PRO A 302 -7.62 5.14 -9.56
N PHE A 303 -6.42 4.54 -9.61
CA PHE A 303 -6.28 3.08 -9.60
C PHE A 303 -6.73 2.47 -8.27
N CYS A 304 -6.42 3.14 -7.16
CA CYS A 304 -6.82 2.71 -5.83
C CYS A 304 -8.35 2.76 -5.63
N TYR A 305 -9.02 3.69 -6.32
CA TYR A 305 -10.47 3.84 -6.28
C TYR A 305 -11.21 2.91 -7.23
N LEU A 306 -10.67 2.62 -8.40
CA LEU A 306 -11.40 1.95 -9.49
C LEU A 306 -11.05 0.48 -9.64
N ILE A 307 -9.79 0.09 -9.41
CA ILE A 307 -9.31 -1.25 -9.78
C ILE A 307 -8.80 -2.03 -8.57
N CYS A 308 -8.02 -1.41 -7.69
CA CYS A 308 -7.23 -2.11 -6.70
C CYS A 308 -8.07 -3.01 -5.76
N PRO A 309 -7.87 -4.35 -5.78
CA PRO A 309 -8.66 -5.27 -4.97
C PRO A 309 -8.32 -5.14 -3.47
N PHE A 310 -7.05 -4.84 -3.14
CA PHE A 310 -6.66 -4.51 -1.78
C PHE A 310 -7.27 -3.17 -1.31
N GLY A 311 -7.50 -2.23 -2.24
CA GLY A 311 -8.22 -0.99 -1.96
C GLY A 311 -9.65 -1.26 -1.47
N PHE A 312 -10.33 -2.22 -2.10
CA PHE A 312 -11.66 -2.67 -1.69
C PHE A 312 -11.66 -3.40 -0.35
N LEU A 313 -10.76 -4.38 -0.17
CA LEU A 313 -10.66 -5.11 1.09
C LEU A 313 -10.31 -4.17 2.26
N SER A 314 -9.30 -3.30 2.08
CA SER A 314 -8.89 -2.35 3.11
C SER A 314 -9.98 -1.34 3.48
N TRP A 315 -10.89 -1.01 2.55
CA TRP A 315 -12.06 -0.15 2.81
C TRP A 315 -13.10 -0.83 3.73
N ILE A 316 -13.20 -2.15 3.69
CA ILE A 316 -14.03 -2.92 4.62
C ILE A 316 -13.33 -3.01 5.98
N VAL A 317 -12.03 -3.34 5.97
CA VAL A 317 -11.22 -3.53 7.18
C VAL A 317 -11.03 -2.24 7.98
N GLU A 318 -10.97 -1.07 7.32
CA GLU A 318 -10.73 0.21 8.03
C GLU A 318 -11.85 0.58 9.04
N ARG A 319 -13.01 -0.09 9.03
CA ARG A 319 -14.08 0.14 10.01
C ARG A 319 -13.66 -0.22 11.44
N VAL A 320 -12.80 -1.22 11.56
CA VAL A 320 -12.22 -1.69 12.83
C VAL A 320 -10.83 -1.13 13.08
N SER A 321 -10.39 -0.12 12.31
CA SER A 321 -9.05 0.44 12.48
C SER A 321 -8.90 1.08 13.86
N LEU A 322 -7.81 0.76 14.56
CA LEU A 322 -7.49 1.25 15.90
C LEU A 322 -7.18 2.74 15.91
N THR A 323 -6.48 3.24 14.89
CA THR A 323 -6.19 4.66 14.73
C THR A 323 -6.83 5.23 13.46
N ARG A 324 -7.54 6.34 13.61
CA ARG A 324 -8.22 7.03 12.51
C ARG A 324 -8.44 8.51 12.81
N VAL A 325 -8.89 9.24 11.79
CA VAL A 325 -9.39 10.61 11.95
C VAL A 325 -10.66 10.59 12.79
N LYS A 326 -10.70 11.41 13.85
CA LYS A 326 -11.85 11.66 14.72
C LYS A 326 -12.19 13.14 14.70
N ILE A 327 -13.48 13.44 14.84
CA ILE A 327 -14.00 14.79 14.95
C ILE A 327 -14.56 14.98 16.35
N ASP A 328 -14.14 16.07 16.97
CA ASP A 328 -14.69 16.59 18.21
C ASP A 328 -15.87 17.50 17.86
N HIS A 329 -17.08 16.93 17.93
CA HIS A 329 -18.31 17.63 17.55
C HIS A 329 -18.63 18.82 18.45
N GLU A 330 -18.12 18.86 19.68
CA GLU A 330 -18.29 20.03 20.57
C GLU A 330 -17.51 21.25 20.08
N LYS A 331 -16.39 21.04 19.36
CA LYS A 331 -15.58 22.11 18.76
C LYS A 331 -15.91 22.34 17.29
N CYS A 332 -16.59 21.40 16.64
CA CYS A 332 -16.91 21.48 15.23
C CYS A 332 -17.95 22.59 15.00
N THR A 333 -17.69 23.46 14.03
CA THR A 333 -18.62 24.52 13.60
C THR A 333 -19.27 24.20 12.25
N GLU A 334 -19.08 22.98 11.75
CA GLU A 334 -19.59 22.51 10.45
C GLU A 334 -19.20 23.38 9.24
N CYS A 335 -18.13 24.17 9.36
CA CYS A 335 -17.66 25.10 8.33
C CYS A 335 -17.28 24.50 6.96
N GLY A 336 -17.25 23.17 6.82
CA GLY A 336 -16.99 22.49 5.54
C GLY A 336 -15.55 22.50 5.01
N LEU A 337 -14.63 23.26 5.61
CA LEU A 337 -13.24 23.39 5.13
C LEU A 337 -12.49 22.04 5.01
N CYS A 338 -12.74 21.11 5.93
CA CYS A 338 -12.15 19.77 5.88
C CYS A 338 -12.67 18.95 4.69
N ILE A 339 -13.93 19.15 4.29
CA ILE A 339 -14.58 18.49 3.14
C ILE A 339 -13.98 19.03 1.84
N GLU A 340 -13.76 20.34 1.77
CA GLU A 340 -13.13 20.99 0.63
C GLU A 340 -11.68 20.52 0.45
N ALA A 341 -10.89 20.55 1.52
CA ALA A 341 -9.47 20.16 1.51
C ALA A 341 -9.24 18.66 1.28
N CYS A 342 -10.22 17.81 1.62
CA CYS A 342 -10.14 16.38 1.36
C CYS A 342 -10.14 16.12 -0.16
N PRO A 343 -9.10 15.46 -0.71
CA PRO A 343 -9.07 15.13 -2.13
C PRO A 343 -10.06 14.03 -2.50
N SER A 344 -10.62 13.35 -1.49
CA SER A 344 -11.69 12.37 -1.62
C SER A 344 -12.99 12.84 -0.97
N GLN A 345 -14.01 11.98 -0.98
CA GLN A 345 -15.26 12.23 -0.27
C GLN A 345 -15.23 11.74 1.20
N ALA A 346 -14.06 11.35 1.72
CA ALA A 346 -13.95 10.74 3.05
C ALA A 346 -14.35 11.71 4.17
N ALA A 347 -13.83 12.94 4.16
CA ALA A 347 -14.14 13.93 5.19
C ALA A 347 -15.65 14.21 5.29
N LYS A 348 -16.37 14.23 4.15
CA LYS A 348 -17.84 14.39 4.15
C LYS A 348 -18.55 13.25 4.89
N GLY A 349 -18.10 12.02 4.69
CA GLY A 349 -18.65 10.86 5.39
C GLY A 349 -18.29 10.84 6.88
N ILE A 350 -17.06 11.24 7.22
CA ILE A 350 -16.58 11.28 8.62
C ILE A 350 -17.30 12.36 9.43
N VAL A 351 -17.50 13.57 8.87
CA VAL A 351 -18.28 14.65 9.52
C VAL A 351 -19.71 14.20 9.79
N ALA A 352 -20.32 13.45 8.87
CA ALA A 352 -21.68 12.97 9.00
C ALA A 352 -21.79 11.62 9.76
N ASP A 353 -20.74 11.20 10.47
CA ASP A 353 -20.66 9.93 11.21
C ASP A 353 -21.13 8.69 10.42
N LYS A 354 -20.90 8.68 9.10
CA LYS A 354 -21.29 7.55 8.25
C LYS A 354 -20.44 6.33 8.58
N LEU A 355 -21.12 5.23 8.92
CA LEU A 355 -20.45 3.93 9.11
C LEU A 355 -19.60 3.57 7.89
N PHE A 356 -20.12 3.78 6.68
CA PHE A 356 -19.43 3.50 5.40
C PHE A 356 -19.05 4.79 4.64
N ALA A 357 -18.15 5.58 5.22
CA ALA A 357 -17.53 6.71 4.53
C ALA A 357 -16.60 6.27 3.37
N ALA A 358 -16.32 7.20 2.44
CA ALA A 358 -15.35 6.99 1.37
C ALA A 358 -13.91 6.81 1.89
N ASP A 359 -13.02 6.26 1.06
CA ASP A 359 -11.63 5.95 1.44
C ASP A 359 -10.87 7.18 1.98
N CYS A 360 -10.41 7.08 3.24
CA CYS A 360 -9.51 8.04 3.88
C CYS A 360 -8.06 7.56 3.81
N PHE A 361 -7.21 8.19 3.00
CA PHE A 361 -5.79 7.82 2.83
C PHE A 361 -4.84 8.42 3.87
N SER A 362 -5.36 8.98 4.98
CA SER A 362 -4.54 9.45 6.10
C SER A 362 -3.44 10.45 5.72
N CYS A 363 -3.78 11.38 4.81
CA CYS A 363 -2.87 12.43 4.30
C CYS A 363 -2.84 13.71 5.15
N ALA A 364 -3.55 13.74 6.28
CA ALA A 364 -3.66 14.85 7.24
C ALA A 364 -4.16 16.22 6.70
N ARG A 365 -4.54 16.36 5.43
CA ARG A 365 -4.98 17.65 4.86
C ARG A 365 -6.16 18.28 5.62
N CYS A 366 -7.10 17.48 6.10
CA CYS A 366 -8.24 17.95 6.91
C CYS A 366 -7.81 18.50 8.28
N LEU A 367 -6.79 17.93 8.91
CA LEU A 367 -6.26 18.41 10.19
C LEU A 367 -5.63 19.79 10.06
N ASN A 368 -4.93 20.07 8.94
CA ASN A 368 -4.25 21.35 8.72
C ASN A 368 -5.19 22.54 8.45
N VAL A 369 -6.40 22.27 7.97
CA VAL A 369 -7.35 23.34 7.58
C VAL A 369 -8.39 23.64 8.65
N CYS A 370 -8.52 22.80 9.69
CA CYS A 370 -9.54 22.99 10.71
C CYS A 370 -9.23 24.23 11.57
N PRO A 371 -10.10 25.25 11.60
CA PRO A 371 -9.86 26.47 12.37
C PRO A 371 -10.11 26.29 13.87
N GLN A 372 -10.92 25.30 14.25
CA GLN A 372 -11.32 25.04 15.64
C GLN A 372 -10.52 23.93 16.31
N ASP A 373 -9.54 23.35 15.62
CA ASP A 373 -8.78 22.20 16.14
C ASP A 373 -9.70 21.02 16.56
N ALA A 374 -10.82 20.86 15.85
CA ALA A 374 -11.81 19.83 16.10
C ALA A 374 -11.41 18.47 15.52
N ILE A 375 -10.39 18.40 14.65
CA ILE A 375 -10.02 17.18 13.94
C ILE A 375 -8.69 16.65 14.45
N ARG A 376 -8.65 15.38 14.85
CA ARG A 376 -7.45 14.71 15.34
C ARG A 376 -7.28 13.35 14.69
N TYR A 377 -6.03 12.90 14.54
CA TYR A 377 -5.72 11.52 14.17
C TYR A 377 -5.26 10.79 15.42
N GLY A 378 -5.96 9.73 15.82
CA GLY A 378 -5.65 9.06 17.08
C GLY A 378 -6.44 7.78 17.30
N SER A 379 -6.21 7.16 18.45
CA SER A 379 -6.86 5.90 18.82
C SER A 379 -8.38 6.07 18.98
N VAL A 380 -9.15 5.09 18.50
CA VAL A 380 -10.60 5.03 18.69
C VAL A 380 -10.97 4.94 20.18
N PHE A 381 -10.14 4.27 20.98
CA PHE A 381 -10.34 4.06 22.42
C PHE A 381 -9.93 5.26 23.27
N SER A 382 -9.14 6.18 22.73
CA SER A 382 -8.81 7.41 23.45
C SER A 382 -10.06 8.28 23.52
N LYS A 383 -10.54 8.54 24.75
CA LYS A 383 -11.56 9.55 25.00
C LYS A 383 -11.05 10.88 24.43
N THR A 384 -11.93 11.62 23.74
CA THR A 384 -11.63 12.93 23.12
C THR A 384 -11.10 13.97 24.13
N SER A 385 -11.11 13.65 25.42
CA SER A 385 -10.48 14.37 26.52
C SER A 385 -8.94 14.24 26.53
N CYS A 386 -8.27 14.90 25.60
CA CYS A 386 -7.09 15.66 26.02
C CYS A 386 -7.50 17.12 25.94
N ALA A 387 -8.19 17.54 27.01
CA ALA A 387 -8.21 18.94 27.39
C ALA A 387 -6.75 19.37 27.46
N ILE A 388 -6.36 20.19 26.50
CA ILE A 388 -5.18 21.03 26.64
C ILE A 388 -5.39 21.73 27.98
N PRO A 389 -4.41 21.74 28.92
CA PRO A 389 -4.53 22.59 30.08
C PRO A 389 -4.69 24.01 29.53
N GLN A 390 -5.92 24.55 29.59
CA GLN A 390 -6.14 25.95 29.32
C GLN A 390 -5.22 26.68 30.30
N ARG A 391 -4.13 27.26 29.81
CA ARG A 391 -3.40 28.26 30.58
C ARG A 391 -4.46 29.26 30.98
N ARG A 392 -4.71 29.37 32.28
CA ARG A 392 -5.55 30.39 32.90
C ARG A 392 -5.31 31.68 32.12
N ARG A 393 -6.35 32.23 31.51
CA ARG A 393 -6.38 33.65 31.17
C ARG A 393 -6.13 34.37 32.49
N THR A 394 -4.89 34.79 32.72
CA THR A 394 -4.64 35.86 33.68
C THR A 394 -5.34 37.07 33.10
N SER A 395 -6.51 37.37 33.67
CA SER A 395 -7.10 38.69 33.57
C SER A 395 -6.03 39.68 34.04
N LYS A 396 -5.42 40.39 33.11
CA LYS A 396 -4.65 41.59 33.40
C LYS A 396 -5.65 42.74 33.38
N LYS A 397 -5.90 43.24 34.60
CA LYS A 397 -6.42 44.55 35.03
C LYS A 397 -7.58 45.15 34.24
#